data_AF-A0A397FKS9-F1
#
_entry.id   AF-A0A397FKS9-F1
#
_cell.length_a   1.000
_cell.length_b   1.000
_cell.length_c   1.000
_cell.angle_alpha   90.00
_cell.angle_beta   90.00
_cell.angle_gamma   90.00
#
_symmetry.space_group_name_H-M   'P 1'
#
loop_
_entity.id
_entity.type
_entity.pdbx_description
1 polymer ?
#
loop_
_entity_poly.entity_id
_entity_poly.type
_entity_poly.pdbx_seq_one_letter_code
_entity_poly.pdbx_strand_id
1 'polypeptide(L)'
;MKRTNISDITWIYDKENETLHIQERNQPERELTVKGTTNKGGKWYQVDEERRHWISFNPDKFNNQNVEVFYKCVNYDRDLTDFWEPQEITYYRKMFKGVERGDGTIIFSFSEFDEWILENGKWKSKEHQ
;
A
#
# COMPACT_ATOMS: atom_id res chain seq x y z
N MET A 1 1.45 7.33 20.71
CA MET A 1 2.28 7.12 19.51
C MET A 1 1.81 8.09 18.43
N LYS A 2 2.71 8.83 17.78
CA LYS A 2 2.33 9.65 16.62
C LYS A 2 1.88 8.73 15.48
N ARG A 3 0.75 9.05 14.87
CA ARG A 3 0.22 8.37 13.68
C ARG A 3 1.30 8.50 12.59
N THR A 4 1.90 7.38 12.15
CA THR A 4 2.85 7.43 11.02
C THR A 4 2.06 7.88 9.80
N ASN A 5 2.45 9.00 9.20
CA ASN A 5 1.82 9.44 7.96
C ASN A 5 2.28 8.49 6.85
N ILE A 6 1.35 8.04 6.00
CA ILE A 6 1.68 7.13 4.90
C ILE A 6 2.71 7.74 3.93
N SER A 7 2.77 9.07 3.87
CA SER A 7 3.76 9.82 3.09
C SER A 7 5.17 9.80 3.69
N ASP A 8 5.32 9.41 4.96
CA ASP A 8 6.63 9.24 5.60
C ASP A 8 7.22 7.83 5.39
N ILE A 9 6.51 6.97 4.67
CA ILE A 9 6.97 5.62 4.33
C ILE A 9 7.51 5.63 2.90
N THR A 10 8.79 5.28 2.75
CA THR A 10 9.39 4.93 1.47
C THR A 10 9.23 3.43 1.26
N TRP A 11 8.67 3.06 0.11
CA TRP A 11 8.48 1.69 -0.32
C TRP A 11 9.53 1.34 -1.36
N ILE A 12 10.18 0.20 -1.19
CA ILE A 12 11.26 -0.28 -2.07
C ILE A 12 10.87 -1.69 -2.49
N TYR A 13 10.28 -1.83 -3.67
CA TYR A 13 9.83 -3.12 -4.20
C TYR A 13 10.82 -3.63 -5.23
N ASP A 14 11.47 -4.74 -4.94
CA ASP A 14 12.27 -5.50 -5.89
C ASP A 14 11.34 -6.48 -6.61
N LYS A 15 11.15 -6.25 -7.91
CA LYS A 15 10.29 -7.05 -8.77
C LYS A 15 10.95 -8.36 -9.19
N GLU A 16 12.28 -8.40 -9.27
CA GLU A 16 13.02 -9.60 -9.69
C GLU A 16 12.99 -10.66 -8.58
N ASN A 17 13.25 -10.21 -7.35
CA ASN A 17 13.23 -11.07 -6.16
C ASN A 17 11.85 -11.13 -5.51
N GLU A 18 10.90 -10.29 -5.96
CA GLU A 18 9.57 -10.10 -5.40
C GLU A 18 9.58 -9.81 -3.88
N THR A 19 10.59 -9.08 -3.42
CA THR A 19 10.75 -8.63 -2.03
C THR A 19 10.28 -7.18 -1.89
N LEU A 20 9.84 -6.83 -0.68
CA LEU A 20 9.36 -5.49 -0.38
C LEU A 20 9.99 -5.01 0.91
N HIS A 21 10.66 -3.88 0.82
CA HIS A 21 11.25 -3.20 1.96
C HIS A 21 10.52 -1.88 2.19
N ILE A 22 10.50 -1.45 3.45
CA ILE A 22 10.03 -0.11 3.81
C ILE A 22 11.09 0.61 4.62
N GLN A 23 11.13 1.92 4.45
CA GLN A 23 11.88 2.83 5.29
C GLN A 23 10.96 3.94 5.77
N GLU A 24 10.64 3.94 7.06
CA GLU A 24 9.93 5.04 7.69
C GLU A 24 10.92 6.13 8.10
N ARG A 25 10.47 7.40 8.15
CA ARG A 25 11.32 8.51 8.57
C ARG A 25 12.03 8.22 9.90
N ASN A 26 13.36 8.32 9.90
CA ASN A 26 14.24 8.07 11.04
C ASN A 26 14.22 6.63 11.58
N GLN A 27 13.71 5.66 10.81
CA GLN A 27 13.79 4.24 11.13
C GLN A 27 14.71 3.53 10.14
N PRO A 28 15.37 2.42 10.54
CA PRO A 28 16.09 1.59 9.60
C PRO A 28 15.13 0.98 8.58
N GLU A 29 15.67 0.67 7.41
CA GLU A 29 14.97 -0.13 6.42
C GLU A 29 14.63 -1.52 6.99
N ARG A 30 13.45 -2.04 6.68
CA ARG A 30 13.05 -3.41 7.03
C ARG A 30 12.28 -4.08 5.91
N GLU A 31 12.53 -5.36 5.73
CA GLU A 31 11.78 -6.21 4.81
C GLU A 31 10.39 -6.54 5.38
N LEU A 32 9.39 -6.57 4.50
CA LEU A 32 8.03 -7.01 4.81
C LEU A 32 7.83 -8.46 4.40
N THR A 33 7.11 -9.20 5.24
CA THR A 33 6.77 -10.59 4.95
C THR A 33 5.50 -10.69 4.10
N VAL A 34 5.52 -11.63 3.16
CA VAL A 34 4.35 -12.00 2.37
C VAL A 34 3.37 -12.74 3.26
N LYS A 35 2.10 -12.33 3.25
CA LYS A 35 1.02 -12.97 4.02
C LYS A 35 -0.02 -13.65 3.14
N GLY A 36 0.04 -13.44 1.82
CA GLY A 36 -0.86 -14.08 0.88
C GLY A 36 -0.72 -13.55 -0.54
N THR A 37 -1.60 -14.03 -1.41
CA THR A 37 -1.69 -13.61 -2.81
C THR A 37 -2.95 -12.79 -3.06
N THR A 38 -2.90 -11.92 -4.05
CA THR A 38 -4.08 -11.19 -4.54
C THR A 38 -4.80 -12.01 -5.60
N ASN A 39 -6.07 -11.69 -5.87
CA ASN A 39 -6.84 -12.29 -6.98
C ASN A 39 -6.21 -12.00 -8.36
N LYS A 40 -5.33 -10.99 -8.44
CA LYS A 40 -4.59 -10.63 -9.65
C LYS A 40 -3.25 -11.37 -9.78
N GLY A 41 -2.90 -12.25 -8.84
CA GLY A 41 -1.62 -12.97 -8.84
C GLY A 41 -0.46 -12.16 -8.27
N GLY A 42 -0.72 -10.99 -7.69
CA GLY A 42 0.25 -10.24 -6.90
C GLY A 42 0.38 -10.78 -5.47
N LYS A 43 1.17 -10.10 -4.64
CA LYS A 43 1.41 -10.46 -3.23
C LYS A 43 0.83 -9.43 -2.28
N TRP A 44 0.33 -9.89 -1.13
CA TRP A 44 -0.04 -9.07 0.01
C TRP A 44 1.08 -9.08 1.05
N TYR A 45 1.48 -7.89 1.48
CA TYR A 45 2.45 -7.67 2.54
C TYR A 45 1.75 -6.96 3.70
N GLN A 46 2.05 -7.40 4.92
CA GLN A 46 1.58 -6.72 6.12
C GLN A 46 2.64 -5.73 6.58
N VAL A 47 2.23 -4.48 6.71
CA VAL A 47 3.12 -3.37 7.01
C VAL A 47 3.26 -3.23 8.53
N ASP A 48 2.14 -3.35 9.24
CA ASP A 48 2.05 -3.19 10.69
C ASP A 48 0.95 -4.12 11.23
N GLU A 49 1.30 -4.98 12.19
CA GLU A 49 0.37 -5.93 12.80
C GLU A 49 -0.65 -5.25 13.73
N GLU A 50 -0.24 -4.20 14.42
CA GLU A 50 -1.11 -3.45 15.34
C GLU A 50 -2.08 -2.56 14.55
N ARG A 51 -1.60 -1.92 13.48
CA ARG A 51 -2.39 -0.96 12.69
C ARG A 51 -3.16 -1.58 11.54
N ARG A 52 -3.02 -2.90 11.32
CA ARG A 52 -3.67 -3.64 10.24
C ARG A 52 -3.49 -2.96 8.87
N HIS A 53 -2.27 -2.51 8.61
CA HIS A 53 -1.87 -1.88 7.35
C HIS A 53 -1.39 -2.96 6.36
N TRP A 54 -1.83 -2.85 5.11
CA TRP A 54 -1.54 -3.82 4.07
C TRP A 54 -1.15 -3.12 2.77
N ILE A 55 -0.23 -3.72 2.02
CA ILE A 55 0.11 -3.27 0.67
C ILE A 55 0.20 -4.47 -0.27
N SER A 56 -0.17 -4.25 -1.53
CA SER A 56 0.02 -5.22 -2.59
C SER A 56 0.65 -4.61 -3.83
N PHE A 57 1.43 -5.44 -4.51
CA PHE A 57 2.02 -5.17 -5.81
C PHE A 57 1.42 -6.17 -6.80
N ASN A 58 0.66 -5.64 -7.75
CA ASN A 58 -0.08 -6.40 -8.74
C ASN A 58 0.51 -6.09 -10.11
N PRO A 59 1.45 -6.91 -10.61
CA PRO A 59 1.87 -6.80 -11.99
C PRO A 59 0.67 -7.08 -12.91
N ASP A 60 0.57 -6.33 -14.00
CA ASP A 60 -0.45 -6.58 -15.01
C ASP A 60 -0.15 -7.93 -15.68
N LYS A 61 -1.14 -8.85 -15.62
CA LYS A 61 -1.04 -10.22 -16.14
C LYS A 61 -0.69 -10.28 -17.62
N PHE A 62 -1.02 -9.24 -18.39
CA PHE A 62 -0.79 -9.20 -19.84
C PHE A 62 0.43 -8.34 -20.19
N ASN A 63 0.82 -7.41 -19.31
CA ASN A 63 1.96 -6.55 -19.51
C ASN A 63 2.73 -6.33 -18.21
N ASN A 64 3.74 -7.16 -17.95
CA ASN A 64 4.60 -7.07 -16.77
C ASN A 64 5.37 -5.74 -16.64
N GLN A 65 5.26 -4.79 -17.59
CA GLN A 65 5.80 -3.44 -17.46
C GLN A 65 4.90 -2.50 -16.65
N ASN A 66 3.66 -2.92 -16.36
CA ASN A 66 2.76 -2.15 -15.51
C ASN A 66 2.64 -2.82 -14.14
N VAL A 67 2.78 -2.01 -13.09
CA VAL A 67 2.61 -2.47 -11.71
C VAL A 67 1.59 -1.58 -11.03
N GLU A 68 0.47 -2.18 -10.62
CA GLU A 68 -0.50 -1.53 -9.75
C GLU A 68 -0.10 -1.78 -8.30
N VAL A 69 0.07 -0.70 -7.55
CA VAL A 69 0.28 -0.75 -6.12
C VAL A 69 -0.99 -0.33 -5.43
N PHE A 70 -1.43 -1.13 -4.47
CA PHE A 70 -2.62 -0.85 -3.68
C PHE A 70 -2.32 -1.02 -2.19
N TYR A 71 -2.56 0.04 -1.43
CA TYR A 71 -2.40 0.06 0.02
C TYR A 71 -3.76 0.25 0.70
N LYS A 72 -3.94 -0.44 1.83
CA LYS A 72 -5.14 -0.41 2.68
C LYS A 72 -4.73 -0.18 4.12
N CYS A 73 -5.35 0.82 4.74
CA CYS A 73 -5.23 1.12 6.17
C CYS A 73 -6.61 0.98 6.81
N VAL A 74 -6.68 0.34 7.99
CA VAL A 74 -7.91 0.29 8.79
C VAL A 74 -7.66 1.08 10.08
N ASN A 75 -8.35 2.21 10.22
CA ASN A 75 -8.29 3.04 11.41
C ASN A 75 -9.34 2.54 12.42
N TYR A 76 -8.88 2.22 13.62
CA TYR A 76 -9.74 1.94 14.77
C TYR A 76 -9.70 3.15 15.70
N ASP A 77 -10.85 3.54 16.23
CA ASP A 77 -10.89 4.45 17.35
C ASP A 77 -10.48 3.68 18.61
N ARG A 78 -9.51 4.22 19.34
CA ARG A 78 -9.04 3.63 20.60
C ARG A 78 -9.94 4.00 21.78
N ASP A 79 -10.83 4.98 21.59
CA ASP A 79 -11.60 5.60 22.68
C ASP A 79 -12.97 4.94 22.92
N LEU A 80 -13.38 3.98 22.08
CA LEU A 80 -14.61 3.21 22.29
C LEU A 80 -14.29 1.81 22.82
N THR A 81 -14.67 1.62 24.08
CA THR A 81 -14.51 0.43 24.91
C THR A 81 -15.03 -0.85 24.25
N ASP A 82 -14.25 -1.93 24.35
CA ASP A 82 -14.56 -3.35 24.11
C ASP A 82 -15.01 -3.83 22.73
N PHE A 83 -15.29 -2.94 21.77
CA PHE A 83 -15.69 -3.33 20.41
C PHE A 83 -14.79 -2.69 19.35
N TRP A 84 -13.94 -3.52 18.73
CA TRP A 84 -13.07 -3.14 17.60
C TRP A 84 -13.88 -3.01 16.30
N GLU A 85 -14.82 -2.07 16.23
CA GLU A 85 -15.46 -1.73 14.97
C GLU A 85 -14.53 -0.84 14.14
N PRO A 86 -14.21 -1.21 12.88
CA PRO A 86 -13.42 -0.36 12.02
C PRO A 86 -14.24 0.88 11.64
N GLN A 87 -13.83 2.06 12.12
CA GLN A 87 -14.53 3.30 11.79
C GLN A 87 -14.23 3.75 10.35
N GLU A 88 -12.98 3.63 9.92
CA GLU A 88 -12.57 4.18 8.64
C GLU A 88 -11.54 3.28 7.97
N ILE A 89 -11.79 2.94 6.71
CA ILE A 89 -10.83 2.25 5.87
C ILE A 89 -10.36 3.23 4.80
N THR A 90 -9.07 3.55 4.83
CA THR A 90 -8.45 4.40 3.82
C THR A 90 -7.72 3.54 2.80
N TYR A 91 -7.87 3.88 1.53
CA TYR A 91 -7.24 3.17 0.42
C TYR A 91 -6.34 4.12 -0.35
N TYR A 92 -5.19 3.61 -0.80
CA TYR A 92 -4.29 4.34 -1.68
C TYR A 92 -3.94 3.46 -2.88
N ARG A 93 -3.82 4.06 -4.05
CA ARG A 93 -3.51 3.33 -5.28
C ARG A 93 -2.59 4.15 -6.17
N LYS A 94 -1.52 3.50 -6.65
CA LYS A 94 -0.61 4.02 -7.68
C LYS A 94 -0.49 3.04 -8.83
N MET A 95 -0.22 3.56 -10.02
CA MET A 95 0.05 2.76 -11.21
C MET A 95 1.39 3.21 -11.80
N PHE A 96 2.35 2.31 -11.82
CA PHE A 96 3.63 2.50 -12.49
C PHE A 96 3.52 1.89 -13.89
N LYS A 97 3.86 2.66 -14.92
CA LYS A 97 3.81 2.23 -16.32
C LYS A 97 5.21 2.21 -16.91
N GLY A 98 5.46 1.25 -17.79
CA GLY A 98 6.75 1.18 -18.49
C GLY A 98 7.93 0.85 -17.56
N VAL A 99 7.69 0.13 -16.47
CA VAL A 99 8.75 -0.39 -15.60
C VAL A 99 9.54 -1.41 -16.42
N GLU A 100 10.69 -0.97 -16.95
CA GLU A 100 11.50 -1.73 -17.88
C GLU A 100 12.05 -3.02 -17.25
N ARG A 101 12.47 -3.96 -18.09
CA ARG A 101 12.96 -5.28 -17.66
C ARG A 101 14.34 -5.25 -16.98
N GLY A 102 14.91 -4.08 -16.71
CA GLY A 102 16.15 -3.87 -15.96
C GLY A 102 16.05 -2.85 -14.82
N ASP A 103 14.92 -2.12 -14.73
CA ASP A 103 14.58 -1.33 -13.54
C ASP A 103 13.88 -2.26 -12.54
N GLY A 104 14.68 -3.14 -11.93
CA GLY A 104 14.19 -4.17 -11.00
C GLY A 104 13.55 -3.61 -9.74
N THR A 105 13.78 -2.33 -9.41
CA THR A 105 13.35 -1.73 -8.15
C THR A 105 12.41 -0.54 -8.36
N ILE A 106 11.24 -0.60 -7.75
CA ILE A 106 10.29 0.53 -7.67
C ILE A 106 10.45 1.19 -6.30
N ILE A 107 10.89 2.47 -6.29
CA ILE A 107 11.04 3.27 -5.07
C ILE A 107 10.02 4.42 -5.09
N PHE A 108 9.16 4.51 -4.08
CA PHE A 108 8.12 5.55 -4.03
C PHE A 108 7.59 5.80 -2.61
N SER A 109 6.80 6.86 -2.47
CA SER A 109 5.95 7.13 -1.30
C SER A 109 4.54 7.48 -1.77
N PHE A 110 3.54 7.24 -0.93
CA PHE A 110 2.18 7.72 -1.19
C PHE A 110 2.04 9.19 -0.79
N SER A 111 1.12 9.87 -1.45
CA SER A 111 0.64 11.21 -1.13
C SER A 111 -0.88 11.18 -0.95
N GLU A 112 -1.45 12.27 -0.48
CA GLU A 112 -2.91 12.43 -0.37
C GLU A 112 -3.63 12.32 -1.72
N PHE A 113 -2.95 12.61 -2.83
CA PHE A 113 -3.52 12.48 -4.18
C PHE A 113 -3.72 11.03 -4.61
N ASP A 114 -2.99 10.12 -3.97
CA ASP A 114 -3.11 8.68 -4.23
C ASP A 114 -4.25 8.05 -3.43
N GLU A 115 -4.93 8.82 -2.56
CA GLU A 115 -6.04 8.36 -1.75
C GLU A 115 -7.29 8.09 -2.61
N TRP A 116 -8.00 7.02 -2.30
CA TRP A 116 -9.26 6.64 -2.92
C TRP A 116 -10.38 6.69 -1.90
N ILE A 117 -11.47 7.34 -2.29
CA ILE A 117 -12.67 7.53 -1.47
C ILE A 117 -13.87 6.86 -2.14
N LEU A 118 -14.81 6.41 -1.32
CA LEU A 118 -16.08 5.85 -1.80
C LEU A 118 -17.12 6.97 -1.88
N GLU A 119 -17.49 7.37 -3.09
CA GLU A 119 -18.49 8.40 -3.32
C GLU A 119 -19.66 7.80 -4.12
N ASN A 120 -20.88 7.89 -3.59
CA ASN A 120 -22.09 7.34 -4.24
C ASN A 120 -21.95 5.85 -4.64
N GLY A 121 -21.32 5.05 -3.78
CA GLY A 121 -21.06 3.63 -4.03
C GLY A 121 -19.98 3.34 -5.06
N LYS A 122 -19.26 4.36 -5.56
CA LYS A 122 -18.16 4.22 -6.53
C LYS A 122 -16.86 4.72 -5.94
N TRP A 123 -15.81 3.90 -6.05
CA TRP A 123 -14.46 4.28 -5.68
C TRP A 123 -13.90 5.27 -6.69
N LYS A 124 -13.39 6.42 -6.20
CA LYS A 124 -12.73 7.45 -7.01
C LYS A 124 -11.42 7.88 -6.37
N SER A 125 -10.47 8.31 -7.20
CA SER A 125 -9.32 9.08 -6.71
C SER A 125 -9.83 10.38 -6.09
N LYS A 126 -9.28 10.76 -4.94
CA LYS A 126 -9.60 11.99 -4.22
C LYS A 126 -9.33 13.25 -5.06
N GLU A 127 -8.44 13.19 -6.04
CA GLU A 127 -8.08 14.31 -6.92
C GLU A 127 -9.20 14.68 -7.93
N HIS A 128 -10.13 13.76 -8.22
CA HIS A 128 -11.18 13.98 -9.22
C HIS A 128 -12.51 14.48 -8.62
N GLN A 129 -12.44 15.22 -7.51
CA GLN A 129 -13.59 15.96 -6.97
C GLN A 129 -13.85 17.25 -7.75
#